data_AF-A0A0L7QJR4-F1
#
_entry.id   AF-A0A0L7QJR4-F1
#
_cell.length_a   1.000
_cell.length_b   1.000
_cell.length_c   1.000
_cell.angle_alpha   90.00
_cell.angle_beta   90.00
_cell.angle_gamma   90.00
#
_symmetry.space_group_name_H-M   'P 1'
#
loop_
_entity.id
_entity.type
_entity.pdbx_description
1 polymer ?
#
loop_
_entity_poly.entity_id
_entity_poly.type
_entity_poly.pdbx_seq_one_letter_code
_entity_poly.pdbx_strand_id
1 'polypeptide(L)'
;TTLRFFFLITTGFVYIGIFSYAIVQFLPYIIDVIAPLNESRHHVLPYAGEYFVDQQKYFLPIALHMLGTVTLGLTVATAVDSIFIFFMFHVCAKFNILG
;
A
#
# COMPACT_ATOMS: atom_id res chain seq x y z
N THR A 1 -19.76 -11.33 -14.79
CA THR A 1 -20.22 -10.28 -13.83
C THR A 1 -19.61 -10.48 -12.45
N THR A 2 -19.66 -11.68 -11.86
CA THR A 2 -19.08 -11.99 -10.53
C THR A 2 -17.60 -11.63 -10.37
N LEU A 3 -16.75 -12.00 -11.34
CA LEU A 3 -15.31 -11.66 -11.32
C LEU A 3 -15.06 -10.15 -11.26
N ARG A 4 -15.86 -9.35 -11.97
CA ARG A 4 -15.71 -7.89 -11.97
C ARG A 4 -15.97 -7.30 -10.58
N PHE A 5 -17.02 -7.77 -9.89
CA PHE A 5 -17.30 -7.31 -8.53
C PHE A 5 -16.20 -7.73 -7.56
N PHE A 6 -15.69 -8.96 -7.68
CA PHE A 6 -14.56 -9.41 -6.88
C PHE A 6 -13.32 -8.51 -7.05
N PHE A 7 -12.95 -8.17 -8.29
CA PHE A 7 -11.81 -7.27 -8.56
C PHE A 7 -12.02 -5.87 -8.00
N LEU A 8 -13.23 -5.30 -8.15
CA LEU A 8 -13.54 -3.96 -7.64
C LEU A 8 -13.48 -3.92 -6.11
N ILE A 9 -14.04 -4.94 -5.45
CA ILE A 9 -14.07 -5.05 -3.99
C ILE A 9 -12.65 -5.21 -3.45
N THR A 10 -11.88 -6.17 -3.97
CA THR A 10 -10.50 -6.43 -3.53
C THR A 10 -9.61 -5.21 -3.71
N THR A 11 -9.64 -4.60 -4.90
CA THR A 11 -8.88 -3.37 -5.18
C THR A 11 -9.31 -2.23 -4.25
N GLY A 12 -10.61 -2.06 -4.03
CA GLY A 12 -11.14 -1.05 -3.11
C GLY A 12 -10.61 -1.23 -1.68
N PHE A 13 -10.66 -2.44 -1.14
CA PHE A 13 -10.13 -2.75 0.19
C PHE A 13 -8.62 -2.46 0.30
N VAL A 14 -7.83 -2.81 -0.72
CA VAL A 14 -6.39 -2.52 -0.76
C VAL A 14 -6.13 -1.02 -0.69
N TYR A 15 -6.83 -0.21 -1.48
CA TYR A 15 -6.64 1.25 -1.46
C TYR A 15 -7.16 1.91 -0.17
N ILE A 16 -8.22 1.40 0.44
CA ILE A 16 -8.65 1.84 1.77
C ILE A 16 -7.56 1.57 2.81
N GLY A 17 -6.92 0.39 2.75
CA GLY A 17 -5.79 0.03 3.61
C GLY A 17 -4.56 0.91 3.40
N ILE A 18 -4.22 1.23 2.15
CA ILE A 18 -3.12 2.16 1.82
C ILE A 18 -3.42 3.56 2.37
N PHE A 19 -4.67 4.02 2.25
CA PHE A 19 -5.08 5.32 2.75
C PHE A 19 -5.02 5.41 4.28
N SER A 20 -5.52 4.39 4.98
CA SER A 20 -5.44 4.34 6.45
C SER A 20 -3.99 4.27 6.94
N TYR A 21 -3.16 3.48 6.27
CA TYR A 21 -1.72 3.42 6.54
C TYR A 21 -1.04 4.79 6.35
N ALA A 22 -1.34 5.51 5.27
CA ALA A 22 -0.82 6.85 5.03
C ALA A 22 -1.21 7.82 6.17
N ILE A 23 -2.47 7.79 6.62
CA ILE A 23 -2.91 8.61 7.76
C ILE A 23 -2.07 8.31 9.01
N VAL A 24 -1.92 7.04 9.38
CA VAL A 24 -1.16 6.63 10.58
C VAL A 24 0.30 7.07 10.49
N GLN A 25 0.91 6.92 9.31
CA GLN A 25 2.30 7.29 9.06
C GLN A 25 2.54 8.81 9.19
N PHE A 26 1.63 9.64 8.71
CA PHE A 26 1.78 11.10 8.75
C PHE A 26 1.16 11.76 9.99
N LEU A 27 0.38 11.02 10.78
CA LEU A 27 -0.22 11.50 12.02
C LEU A 27 0.78 12.18 12.99
N PRO A 28 1.94 11.59 13.33
CA PRO A 28 2.89 12.24 14.24
C PRO A 28 3.39 13.59 13.70
N TYR A 29 3.61 13.70 12.39
CA TYR A 29 4.02 14.94 11.73
C TYR A 29 2.90 16.00 11.79
N ILE A 30 1.65 15.60 11.55
CA ILE A 30 0.49 16.51 11.64
C ILE A 30 0.33 17.04 13.08
N ILE A 31 0.49 16.16 14.08
CA ILE A 31 0.39 16.55 15.49
C ILE A 31 1.50 17.54 15.86
N ASP A 32 2.72 17.39 15.32
CA ASP A 32 3.80 18.34 15.56
C ASP A 32 3.52 19.74 15.02
N VAL A 33 2.81 19.84 13.89
CA VAL A 33 2.41 21.14 13.31
C VAL A 33 1.29 21.80 14.14
N ILE A 34 0.33 21.01 14.63
CA ILE A 34 -0.85 21.53 15.34
C ILE A 34 -0.54 21.83 16.81
N ALA A 35 0.22 20.96 17.47
CA ALA A 35 0.53 21.00 18.90
C ALA A 35 2.00 20.62 19.14
N PRO A 36 2.93 21.56 18.88
CA PRO A 36 4.36 21.30 19.04
C PRO A 36 4.71 21.05 20.51
N LEU A 37 5.51 20.03 20.76
CA LEU A 37 6.11 19.78 22.07
C LEU A 37 7.37 20.66 22.22
N ASN A 38 7.74 20.95 23.47
CA ASN A 38 8.96 21.70 23.78
C ASN A 38 10.24 20.91 23.42
N GLU A 39 10.12 19.60 23.23
CA GLU A 39 11.16 18.68 22.74
C GLU A 39 10.78 18.17 21.34
N SER A 40 11.76 17.98 20.45
CA SER A 40 11.52 17.44 19.11
C SER A 40 11.02 15.99 19.19
N ARG A 41 9.85 15.70 18.62
CA ARG A 41 9.31 14.33 18.58
C ARG A 41 10.14 13.49 17.60
N HIS A 42 10.69 12.37 18.05
CA HIS A 42 11.44 11.46 17.18
C HIS A 42 10.49 10.79 16.20
N HIS A 43 10.65 11.05 14.90
CA HIS A 43 9.83 10.39 13.88
C HIS A 43 10.32 8.95 13.68
N VAL A 44 9.40 8.00 13.78
CA VAL A 44 9.69 6.57 13.62
C VAL A 44 9.33 6.18 12.20
N LEU A 45 10.24 5.47 11.53
CA LEU A 45 9.99 4.95 10.20
C LEU A 45 8.90 3.85 10.25
N PRO A 46 7.97 3.83 9.29
CA PRO A 46 6.89 2.84 9.27
C PRO A 46 7.34 1.38 9.19
N TYR A 47 8.47 1.14 8.53
CA TYR A 47 9.13 -0.15 8.45
C TYR A 47 10.66 0.04 8.35
N ALA A 48 11.41 -1.01 8.71
CA ALA A 48 12.86 -0.97 8.69
C ALA A 48 13.36 -0.77 7.24
N GLY A 49 14.07 0.33 7.01
CA GLY A 49 14.73 0.62 5.75
C GLY A 49 16.04 1.34 6.04
N GLU A 50 17.12 0.87 5.45
CA GLU A 50 18.40 1.56 5.50
C GLU A 50 18.44 2.61 4.40
N TYR A 51 18.57 3.86 4.79
CA TYR A 51 18.79 4.97 3.89
C TYR A 51 20.18 5.52 4.19
N PHE A 52 21.02 5.71 3.17
CA PHE A 52 22.37 6.27 3.32
C PHE A 52 22.36 7.79 3.56
N VAL A 53 21.35 8.29 4.27
CA VAL A 53 21.13 9.68 4.65
C VAL A 53 20.57 9.73 6.07
N ASP A 54 20.70 10.88 6.73
CA ASP A 54 20.11 11.10 8.05
C ASP A 54 18.57 10.96 8.00
N GLN A 55 18.06 9.91 8.64
CA GLN A 55 16.64 9.56 8.59
C GLN A 55 15.74 10.57 9.32
N GLN A 56 16.26 11.24 10.37
CA GLN A 56 15.52 12.28 11.08
C GLN A 56 15.43 13.55 10.21
N LYS A 57 16.56 13.95 9.60
CA LYS A 57 16.61 15.14 8.74
C LYS A 57 15.81 14.99 7.45
N TYR A 58 15.79 13.78 6.88
CA TYR A 58 15.11 13.47 5.62
C TYR A 58 13.83 12.64 5.81
N PHE A 59 13.18 12.75 6.98
CA PHE A 59 12.01 11.94 7.30
C PHE A 59 10.89 12.05 6.25
N LEU A 60 10.49 13.25 5.85
CA LEU A 60 9.38 13.46 4.90
C LEU A 60 9.62 12.81 3.51
N PRO A 61 10.74 13.05 2.80
CA PRO A 61 10.99 12.40 1.52
C PRO A 61 11.14 10.87 1.66
N ILE A 62 11.76 10.40 2.75
CA ILE A 62 11.86 8.96 3.03
C ILE A 62 10.46 8.35 3.25
N ALA A 63 9.61 9.00 4.04
CA ALA A 63 8.23 8.60 4.29
C ALA A 63 7.42 8.54 2.99
N LEU A 64 7.54 9.53 2.11
CA LEU A 64 6.89 9.54 0.81
C LEU A 64 7.38 8.42 -0.11
N HIS A 65 8.70 8.19 -0.16
CA HIS A 65 9.27 7.07 -0.89
C HIS A 65 8.72 5.74 -0.38
N MET A 66 8.67 5.55 0.93
CA MET A 66 8.12 4.34 1.55
C MET A 66 6.65 4.12 1.20
N LEU A 67 5.83 5.16 1.33
CA LEU A 67 4.42 5.08 0.95
C LEU A 67 4.25 4.73 -0.54
N GLY A 68 5.08 5.32 -1.41
CA GLY A 68 5.12 4.99 -2.83
C GLY A 68 5.45 3.53 -3.09
N THR A 69 6.51 3.01 -2.46
CA THR A 69 6.91 1.61 -2.62
C THR A 69 5.86 0.62 -2.12
N VAL A 70 5.21 0.89 -0.98
CA VAL A 70 4.11 0.06 -0.46
C VAL A 70 2.91 0.08 -1.41
N THR A 71 2.55 1.27 -1.91
CA THR A 71 1.43 1.44 -2.85
C THR A 71 1.68 0.68 -4.15
N LEU A 72 2.88 0.83 -4.72
CA LEU A 72 3.29 0.12 -5.93
C LEU A 72 3.32 -1.40 -5.70
N GLY A 73 3.93 -1.86 -4.62
CA GLY A 73 4.02 -3.28 -4.28
C GLY A 73 2.64 -3.93 -4.14
N LEU A 74 1.74 -3.32 -3.38
CA LEU A 74 0.37 -3.83 -3.20
C LEU A 74 -0.44 -3.80 -4.51
N THR A 75 -0.24 -2.77 -5.34
CA THR A 75 -0.91 -2.67 -6.64
C THR A 75 -0.44 -3.78 -7.58
N VAL A 76 0.87 -4.02 -7.65
CA VAL A 76 1.46 -5.10 -8.45
C VAL A 76 0.98 -6.46 -7.96
N ALA A 77 1.01 -6.71 -6.65
CA ALA A 77 0.52 -7.96 -6.06
C ALA A 77 -0.96 -8.21 -6.44
N THR A 78 -1.82 -7.21 -6.25
CA THR A 78 -3.25 -7.29 -6.58
C THR A 78 -3.47 -7.56 -8.08
N ALA A 79 -2.66 -6.94 -8.94
CA ALA A 79 -2.74 -7.15 -10.39
C ALA A 79 -2.32 -8.58 -10.78
N VAL A 80 -1.23 -9.09 -10.20
CA VAL A 80 -0.75 -10.46 -10.44
C VAL A 80 -1.78 -11.49 -9.99
N ASP A 81 -2.32 -11.35 -8.77
CA ASP A 81 -3.38 -12.22 -8.25
C ASP A 81 -4.61 -12.22 -9.17
N SER A 82 -4.96 -11.04 -9.67
CA SER A 82 -6.11 -10.88 -10.56
C SER A 82 -5.92 -11.58 -11.90
N ILE A 83 -4.73 -11.44 -12.49
CA ILE A 83 -4.35 -12.11 -13.74
C ILE A 83 -4.33 -13.63 -13.55
N PHE A 84 -3.79 -14.11 -12.43
CA PHE A 84 -3.75 -15.53 -12.11
C PHE A 84 -5.15 -16.14 -12.02
N ILE A 85 -6.07 -15.48 -11.30
CA ILE A 85 -7.48 -15.91 -11.21
C ILE A 85 -8.12 -15.96 -12.60
N PHE A 86 -7.89 -14.94 -13.43
CA PHE A 86 -8.41 -14.91 -14.79
C PHE A 86 -7.93 -16.10 -15.63
N PHE A 87 -6.64 -16.42 -15.58
CA PHE A 87 -6.09 -17.58 -16.29
C PHE A 87 -6.71 -18.90 -15.82
N MET A 88 -6.89 -19.08 -14.50
CA MET A 88 -7.56 -20.27 -13.96
C MET A 88 -8.98 -20.42 -14.51
N PHE A 89 -9.78 -19.35 -14.47
CA PHE A 89 -11.13 -19.37 -15.03
C PHE A 89 -11.16 -19.66 -16.53
N HIS A 90 -10.22 -19.08 -17.29
CA HIS A 90 -10.12 -19.33 -18.72
C HIS A 90 -9.85 -20.80 -19.03
N VAL A 91 -8.91 -21.42 -18.30
CA VAL A 91 -8.58 -22.84 -18.45
C VAL A 91 -9.77 -23.72 -18.07
N CYS A 92 -10.40 -23.49 -16.93
CA CYS A 92 -11.60 -24.23 -16.49
C CYS A 92 -12.74 -24.13 -17.51
N ALA A 93 -12.99 -22.94 -18.07
CA ALA A 93 -14.00 -22.74 -19.09
C ALA A 93 -13.71 -23.55 -20.37
N LYS A 94 -12.45 -23.62 -20.80
CA LYS A 94 -12.05 -24.46 -21.94
C LYS A 94 -12.30 -25.95 -21.68
N PHE A 95 -11.98 -26.44 -20.49
CA PHE A 95 -12.26 -27.83 -20.11
C PHE A 95 -13.76 -28.12 -20.07
N ASN A 96 -14.58 -27.20 -19.57
CA ASN A 96 -16.04 -27.40 -19.52
C ASN A 96 -16.71 -27.41 -20.90
N ILE A 97 -16.07 -26.86 -21.93
CA ILE A 97 -16.60 -26.85 -23.31
C ILE A 97 -16.16 -28.09 -24.09
N LEU A 98 -14.95 -28.62 -23.80
CA LEU A 98 -14.37 -29.76 -24.52
C LEU A 98 -14.55 -31.11 -23.82
N GLY A 99 -14.85 -31.11 -22.52
CA GLY A 99 -15.07 -32.29 -21.68
C GLY A 99 -16.54 -32.68 -21.57
#